data_AF-A0A377DDF6-F1
#
_entry.id   AF-A0A377DDF6-F1
#
_cell.length_a   1.000
_cell.length_b   1.000
_cell.length_c   1.000
_cell.angle_alpha   90.00
_cell.angle_beta   90.00
_cell.angle_gamma   90.00
#
_symmetry.space_group_name_H-M   'P 1'
#
loop_
_entity.id
_entity.type
_entity.pdbx_description
1 polymer ?
#
loop_
_entity_poly.entity_id
_entity_poly.type
_entity_poly.pdbx_seq_one_letter_code
_entity_poly.pdbx_strand_id
1 'polypeptide(L)'
;MGAEHSAIVDAYGDKALIGAGTVLKPEQVDALARMGCQLIVTPNIHSEVIRRAVGYGMTVCPGCATATEAFTALDAGAQALKIFPSSAFGPQYIKALKAVLPPDIAVFAVGGVTPENLAQWIDAGCAGAGLGSDLYRAGQSVERTAQQAAALLRRIERQCNENHQNYHVSFTSPLDVPEIETDEGVVGWGEPVIEGRARTVEAAVHELGDYLIGQDPSRINDLWQ
;
A
#
# COMPACT_ATOMS: atom_id res chain seq x y z
N MET A 1 14.27 24.20 14.45
CA MET A 1 14.67 22.79 14.27
C MET A 1 13.84 22.28 13.10
N GLY A 2 14.46 22.05 11.95
CA GLY A 2 13.74 21.56 10.77
C GLY A 2 13.31 20.12 10.97
N ALA A 3 12.13 19.74 10.49
CA ALA A 3 11.70 18.35 10.49
C ALA A 3 12.68 17.52 9.65
N GLU A 4 13.17 16.41 10.19
CA GLU A 4 14.06 15.46 9.49
C GLU A 4 13.20 14.54 8.60
N HIS A 5 12.49 15.11 7.63
CA HIS A 5 11.70 14.32 6.70
C HIS A 5 12.59 13.43 5.82
N SER A 6 12.07 12.26 5.48
CA SER A 6 12.71 11.41 4.48
C SER A 6 12.62 12.07 3.10
N ALA A 7 13.66 11.92 2.28
CA ALA A 7 13.66 12.41 0.91
C ALA A 7 12.50 11.87 0.04
N ILE A 8 11.95 10.70 0.39
CA ILE A 8 10.77 10.14 -0.31
C ILE A 8 9.49 10.82 0.18
N VAL A 9 9.39 11.12 1.48
CA VAL A 9 8.24 11.86 2.04
C VAL A 9 8.22 13.27 1.48
N ASP A 10 9.36 13.96 1.42
CA ASP A 10 9.41 15.33 0.87
C ASP A 10 9.07 15.38 -0.62
N ALA A 11 9.45 14.36 -1.39
CA ALA A 11 9.23 14.34 -2.83
C ALA A 11 7.84 13.82 -3.22
N TYR A 12 7.24 12.93 -2.41
CA TYR A 12 6.04 12.17 -2.81
C TYR A 12 4.96 12.09 -1.73
N GLY A 13 5.13 12.63 -0.53
CA GLY A 13 4.15 12.53 0.56
C GLY A 13 2.77 13.11 0.25
N ASP A 14 2.70 14.03 -0.73
CA ASP A 14 1.46 14.61 -1.26
C ASP A 14 0.94 13.89 -2.52
N LYS A 15 1.55 12.77 -2.91
CA LYS A 15 1.24 11.96 -4.12
C LYS A 15 1.23 10.46 -3.85
N ALA A 16 1.46 10.07 -2.60
CA ALA A 16 2.23 8.96 -2.05
C ALA A 16 1.90 8.82 -0.55
N LEU A 17 1.17 7.82 -0.08
CA LEU A 17 1.08 7.42 1.33
C LEU A 17 2.38 6.69 1.62
N ILE A 18 3.36 7.48 2.01
CA ILE A 18 4.71 7.00 2.20
C ILE A 18 4.83 6.39 3.59
N GLY A 19 5.31 5.14 3.61
CA GLY A 19 5.34 4.33 4.81
C GLY A 19 6.64 3.59 5.03
N ALA A 20 6.66 2.82 6.12
CA ALA A 20 7.69 1.85 6.40
C ALA A 20 7.09 0.46 6.67
N GLY A 21 7.76 -0.55 6.10
CA GLY A 21 7.50 -1.96 6.39
C GLY A 21 8.48 -2.54 7.40
N THR A 22 8.14 -3.70 7.97
CA THR A 22 8.99 -4.40 8.95
C THR A 22 9.29 -3.57 10.21
N VAL A 23 8.28 -2.82 10.67
CA VAL A 23 8.35 -2.09 11.94
C VAL A 23 8.06 -3.05 13.08
N LEU A 24 9.03 -3.24 13.97
CA LEU A 24 9.00 -4.28 15.01
C LEU A 24 9.02 -3.70 16.43
N LYS A 25 9.44 -2.44 16.60
CA LYS A 25 9.66 -1.83 17.91
C LYS A 25 9.00 -0.45 18.02
N PRO A 26 8.45 -0.08 19.18
CA PRO A 26 7.76 1.21 19.34
C PRO A 26 8.67 2.41 19.07
N GLU A 27 9.95 2.37 19.43
CA GLU A 27 10.90 3.46 19.16
C GLU A 27 11.16 3.70 17.67
N GLN A 28 10.92 2.70 16.81
CA GLN A 28 10.99 2.88 15.36
C GLN A 28 9.82 3.75 14.87
N VAL A 29 8.64 3.60 15.47
CA VAL A 29 7.47 4.44 15.15
C VAL A 29 7.76 5.90 15.47
N ASP A 30 8.38 6.18 16.61
CA ASP A 30 8.74 7.55 17.00
C ASP A 30 9.72 8.20 16.02
N ALA A 31 10.69 7.43 15.51
CA ALA A 31 11.63 7.91 14.49
C ALA A 31 10.90 8.17 13.17
N LEU A 32 10.06 7.23 12.73
CA LEU A 32 9.29 7.34 11.49
C LEU A 32 8.30 8.50 11.51
N ALA A 33 7.70 8.81 12.67
CA ALA A 33 6.84 9.98 12.84
C ALA A 33 7.59 11.28 12.58
N ARG A 34 8.82 11.41 13.11
CA ARG A 34 9.66 12.59 12.85
C ARG A 34 10.08 12.71 11.38
N MET A 35 10.11 11.58 10.66
CA MET A 35 10.43 11.51 9.23
C MET A 35 9.23 11.80 8.33
N GLY A 36 8.05 12.09 8.90
CA GLY A 36 6.82 12.35 8.15
C GLY A 36 6.20 11.08 7.54
N CYS A 37 6.51 9.92 8.09
CA CYS A 37 5.90 8.65 7.70
C CYS A 37 4.38 8.70 7.95
N GLN A 38 3.58 8.29 6.98
CA GLN A 38 2.12 8.26 7.06
C GLN A 38 1.56 6.83 7.21
N LEU A 39 2.37 5.80 6.90
CA LEU A 39 1.95 4.39 6.89
C LEU A 39 2.91 3.47 7.65
N ILE A 40 2.37 2.61 8.51
CA ILE A 40 3.12 1.57 9.24
C ILE A 40 2.62 0.18 8.85
N VAL A 41 3.55 -0.65 8.37
CA VAL A 41 3.31 -2.06 8.03
C VAL A 41 4.25 -2.96 8.83
N THR A 42 3.71 -4.06 9.36
CA THR A 42 4.46 -5.02 10.18
C THR A 42 4.29 -6.46 9.66
N PRO A 43 5.22 -7.38 9.95
CA PRO A 43 5.06 -8.80 9.66
C PRO A 43 4.31 -9.55 10.78
N ASN A 44 4.07 -8.90 11.93
CA ASN A 44 3.52 -9.49 13.15
C ASN A 44 2.58 -8.51 13.88
N ILE A 45 1.80 -9.02 14.83
CA ILE A 45 1.03 -8.17 15.74
C ILE A 45 1.87 -7.81 16.96
N HIS A 46 2.09 -6.51 17.15
CA HIS A 46 2.68 -5.93 18.34
C HIS A 46 1.84 -4.73 18.79
N SER A 47 0.98 -4.92 19.79
CA SER A 47 -0.07 -3.96 20.13
C SER A 47 0.46 -2.56 20.46
N GLU A 48 1.65 -2.44 21.06
CA GLU A 48 2.24 -1.12 21.33
C GLU A 48 2.75 -0.40 20.08
N VAL A 49 3.23 -1.14 19.07
CA VAL A 49 3.62 -0.53 17.79
C VAL A 49 2.38 0.03 17.10
N ILE A 50 1.30 -0.76 17.10
CA ILE A 50 0.01 -0.38 16.51
C ILE A 50 -0.55 0.86 17.22
N ARG A 51 -0.73 0.80 18.54
CA ARG A 51 -1.28 1.93 19.32
C ARG A 51 -0.46 3.20 19.17
N ARG A 52 0.87 3.09 19.15
CA ARG A 52 1.76 4.24 19.00
C ARG A 52 1.61 4.87 17.62
N ALA A 53 1.58 4.07 16.55
CA ALA A 53 1.40 4.55 15.19
C ALA A 53 0.03 5.21 15.00
N VAL A 54 -1.03 4.58 15.53
CA VAL A 54 -2.38 5.18 15.58
C VAL A 54 -2.37 6.49 16.36
N GLY A 55 -1.64 6.57 17.48
CA GLY A 55 -1.50 7.79 18.28
C GLY A 55 -0.82 8.95 17.56
N TYR A 56 0.00 8.68 16.55
CA TYR A 56 0.56 9.68 15.64
C TYR A 56 -0.34 10.00 14.44
N GLY A 57 -1.52 9.38 14.34
CA GLY A 57 -2.44 9.56 13.22
C GLY A 57 -2.00 8.86 11.93
N MET A 58 -1.06 7.90 12.02
CA MET A 58 -0.64 7.12 10.86
C MET A 58 -1.67 6.04 10.52
N THR A 59 -1.73 5.69 9.24
CA THR A 59 -2.40 4.48 8.76
C THR A 59 -1.59 3.25 9.21
N VAL A 60 -2.25 2.24 9.77
CA VAL A 60 -1.57 1.03 10.26
C VAL A 60 -2.18 -0.22 9.63
N CYS A 61 -1.35 -1.00 8.95
CA CYS A 61 -1.72 -2.29 8.35
C CYS A 61 -0.80 -3.39 8.92
N PRO A 62 -1.03 -3.86 10.16
CA PRO A 62 -0.16 -4.82 10.80
C PRO A 62 -0.41 -6.25 10.32
N GLY A 63 0.64 -7.06 10.32
CA GLY A 63 0.62 -8.45 9.85
C GLY A 63 0.09 -9.44 10.88
N CYS A 64 -0.99 -10.15 10.58
CA CYS A 64 -1.48 -11.30 11.35
C CYS A 64 -1.60 -12.56 10.50
N ALA A 65 -1.66 -13.72 11.16
CA ALA A 65 -1.85 -15.01 10.53
C ALA A 65 -3.09 -15.74 11.05
N THR A 66 -3.67 -15.33 12.19
CA THR A 66 -4.80 -15.98 12.85
C THR A 66 -5.92 -15.02 13.24
N ALA A 67 -7.12 -15.55 13.51
CA ALA A 67 -8.24 -14.76 14.01
C ALA A 67 -7.92 -14.06 15.35
N THR A 68 -7.29 -14.77 16.29
CA THR A 68 -6.90 -14.20 17.59
C THR A 68 -5.97 -13.00 17.41
N GLU A 69 -4.98 -13.11 16.53
CA GLU A 69 -4.06 -12.00 16.22
C GLU A 69 -4.79 -10.85 15.53
N ALA A 70 -5.68 -11.13 14.58
CA ALA A 70 -6.48 -10.11 13.92
C ALA A 70 -7.29 -9.29 14.94
N PHE A 71 -8.04 -9.93 15.84
CA PHE A 71 -8.77 -9.21 16.88
C PHE A 71 -7.85 -8.48 17.85
N THR A 72 -6.68 -9.04 18.19
CA THR A 72 -5.66 -8.34 19.00
C THR A 72 -5.17 -7.06 18.33
N ALA A 73 -5.07 -7.03 17.00
CA ALA A 73 -4.67 -5.86 16.23
C ALA A 73 -5.77 -4.80 16.20
N LEU A 74 -7.02 -5.22 16.02
CA LEU A 74 -8.19 -4.34 16.04
C LEU A 74 -8.38 -3.68 17.42
N ASP A 75 -8.23 -4.45 18.51
CA ASP A 75 -8.25 -3.93 19.88
C ASP A 75 -7.13 -2.92 20.15
N ALA A 76 -6.03 -3.01 19.39
CA ALA A 76 -4.93 -2.05 19.44
C ALA A 76 -5.16 -0.81 18.55
N GLY A 77 -6.25 -0.75 17.79
CA GLY A 77 -6.67 0.39 16.97
C GLY A 77 -6.32 0.28 15.48
N ALA A 78 -5.89 -0.88 14.99
CA ALA A 78 -5.61 -1.05 13.56
C ALA A 78 -6.88 -0.87 12.71
N GLN A 79 -6.77 -0.10 11.62
CA GLN A 79 -7.88 0.16 10.69
C GLN A 79 -7.90 -0.81 9.50
N ALA A 80 -6.77 -1.48 9.26
CA ALA A 80 -6.58 -2.48 8.22
C ALA A 80 -5.82 -3.68 8.78
N LEU A 81 -5.85 -4.81 8.07
CA LEU A 81 -5.11 -6.02 8.43
C LEU A 81 -4.34 -6.55 7.23
N LYS A 82 -3.07 -6.93 7.45
CA LYS A 82 -2.25 -7.67 6.51
C LYS A 82 -2.27 -9.14 6.89
N ILE A 83 -2.73 -10.01 6.00
CA ILE A 83 -2.59 -11.46 6.18
C ILE A 83 -1.23 -11.86 5.62
N PHE A 84 -0.34 -12.39 6.45
CA PHE A 84 1.03 -12.70 6.03
C PHE A 84 1.57 -13.97 6.67
N PRO A 85 2.18 -14.90 5.89
CA PRO A 85 2.23 -14.95 4.42
C PRO A 85 0.96 -15.56 3.82
N SER A 86 0.20 -14.80 3.02
CA SER A 86 -1.08 -15.25 2.44
C SER A 86 -0.99 -16.55 1.63
N SER A 87 0.08 -16.75 0.86
CA SER A 87 0.26 -17.94 0.03
C SER A 87 0.25 -19.27 0.80
N ALA A 88 0.59 -19.25 2.09
CA ALA A 88 0.55 -20.46 2.92
C ALA A 88 -0.89 -20.87 3.30
N PHE A 89 -1.83 -19.92 3.29
CA PHE A 89 -3.21 -20.13 3.72
C PHE A 89 -4.19 -20.19 2.55
N GLY A 90 -3.92 -19.42 1.49
CA GLY A 90 -4.78 -19.32 0.31
C GLY A 90 -6.00 -18.40 0.48
N PRO A 91 -6.69 -18.02 -0.61
CA PRO A 91 -7.81 -17.08 -0.56
C PRO A 91 -8.97 -17.53 0.33
N GLN A 92 -9.25 -18.83 0.38
CA GLN A 92 -10.33 -19.39 1.19
C GLN A 92 -10.17 -19.10 2.70
N TYR A 93 -8.92 -18.96 3.16
CA TYR A 93 -8.65 -18.58 4.53
C TYR A 93 -9.11 -17.15 4.85
N ILE A 94 -8.83 -16.20 3.93
CA ILE A 94 -9.27 -14.82 4.09
C ILE A 94 -10.80 -14.72 4.04
N LYS A 95 -11.43 -15.47 3.14
CA LYS A 95 -12.90 -15.57 3.09
C LYS A 95 -13.50 -16.07 4.41
N ALA A 96 -12.86 -17.03 5.06
CA ALA A 96 -13.26 -17.51 6.38
C ALA A 96 -13.05 -16.46 7.49
N LEU A 97 -11.93 -15.73 7.47
CA LEU A 97 -11.70 -14.63 8.42
C LEU A 97 -12.69 -13.47 8.23
N LYS A 98 -12.97 -13.06 6.99
CA LYS A 98 -13.95 -11.99 6.68
C LYS A 98 -15.36 -12.30 7.16
N ALA A 99 -15.71 -13.57 7.38
CA ALA A 99 -17.01 -13.95 7.95
C ALA A 99 -17.15 -13.59 9.44
N VAL A 100 -16.05 -13.34 10.15
CA VAL A 100 -16.05 -12.97 11.58
C VAL A 100 -15.49 -11.58 11.86
N LEU A 101 -14.69 -11.02 10.96
CA LEU A 101 -14.18 -9.65 11.08
C LEU A 101 -15.31 -8.61 10.94
N PRO A 102 -15.18 -7.43 11.56
CA PRO A 102 -16.08 -6.33 11.28
C PRO A 102 -16.06 -5.97 9.78
N PRO A 103 -17.21 -5.62 9.19
CA PRO A 103 -17.36 -5.51 7.74
C PRO A 103 -16.50 -4.40 7.11
N ASP A 104 -16.25 -3.34 7.87
CA ASP A 104 -15.47 -2.15 7.53
C ASP A 104 -13.95 -2.35 7.61
N ILE A 105 -13.47 -3.49 8.14
CA ILE A 105 -12.03 -3.77 8.18
C ILE A 105 -11.53 -4.20 6.80
N ALA A 106 -10.63 -3.38 6.26
CA ALA A 106 -9.88 -3.66 5.04
C ALA A 106 -8.85 -4.77 5.30
N VAL A 107 -8.86 -5.81 4.47
CA VAL A 107 -7.93 -6.95 4.56
C VAL A 107 -7.05 -6.98 3.31
N PHE A 108 -5.74 -7.08 3.51
CA PHE A 108 -4.74 -7.09 2.46
C PHE A 108 -4.01 -8.43 2.43
N ALA A 109 -3.99 -9.09 1.27
CA ALA A 109 -3.19 -10.29 1.07
C ALA A 109 -1.73 -9.92 0.80
N VAL A 110 -0.78 -10.48 1.55
CA VAL A 110 0.66 -10.21 1.35
C VAL A 110 1.47 -11.50 1.45
N GLY A 111 2.36 -11.68 0.47
CA GLY A 111 3.21 -12.86 0.35
C GLY A 111 2.67 -13.85 -0.68
N GLY A 112 3.35 -13.93 -1.83
CA GLY A 112 2.99 -14.78 -2.96
C GLY A 112 1.80 -14.29 -3.79
N VAL A 113 1.46 -12.99 -3.69
CA VAL A 113 0.48 -12.36 -4.57
C VAL A 113 1.18 -11.90 -5.85
N THR A 114 0.61 -12.29 -6.99
CA THR A 114 1.08 -11.94 -8.33
C THR A 114 -0.06 -11.32 -9.14
N PRO A 115 0.22 -10.62 -10.24
CA PRO A 115 -0.84 -10.10 -11.12
C PRO A 115 -1.80 -11.20 -11.63
N GLU A 116 -1.32 -12.43 -11.80
CA GLU A 116 -2.10 -13.56 -12.28
C GLU A 116 -3.08 -14.09 -11.24
N ASN A 117 -2.73 -13.99 -9.95
CA ASN A 117 -3.54 -14.48 -8.85
C ASN A 117 -4.23 -13.37 -8.04
N LEU A 118 -4.05 -12.10 -8.37
CA LEU A 118 -4.66 -10.99 -7.62
C LEU A 118 -6.19 -11.12 -7.54
N ALA A 119 -6.84 -11.49 -8.64
CA ALA A 119 -8.30 -11.61 -8.73
C ALA A 119 -8.89 -12.55 -7.67
N GLN A 120 -8.27 -13.71 -7.44
CA GLN A 120 -8.78 -14.66 -6.43
C GLN A 120 -8.70 -14.13 -5.00
N TRP A 121 -7.78 -13.20 -4.71
CA TRP A 121 -7.70 -12.56 -3.39
C TRP A 121 -8.80 -11.53 -3.21
N ILE A 122 -9.09 -10.75 -4.26
CA ILE A 122 -10.21 -9.80 -4.28
C ILE A 122 -11.54 -10.55 -4.14
N ASP A 123 -11.76 -11.61 -4.92
CA ASP A 123 -12.96 -12.47 -4.85
C ASP A 123 -13.16 -13.12 -3.46
N ALA A 124 -12.08 -13.29 -2.71
CA ALA A 124 -12.12 -13.80 -1.33
C ALA A 124 -12.46 -12.73 -0.29
N GLY A 125 -12.63 -11.47 -0.70
CA GLY A 125 -12.99 -10.34 0.15
C GLY A 125 -11.79 -9.52 0.64
N CYS A 126 -10.62 -9.61 -0.02
CA CYS A 126 -9.54 -8.66 0.22
C CYS A 126 -9.90 -7.31 -0.37
N ALA A 127 -9.60 -6.23 0.36
CA ALA A 127 -9.64 -4.89 -0.19
C ALA A 127 -8.53 -4.69 -1.22
N GLY A 128 -7.36 -5.30 -0.98
CA GLY A 128 -6.22 -5.25 -1.89
C GLY A 128 -5.12 -6.25 -1.56
N ALA A 129 -3.91 -5.97 -2.03
CA ALA A 129 -2.74 -6.79 -1.78
C ALA A 129 -1.48 -5.94 -1.58
N GLY A 130 -0.50 -6.49 -0.87
CA GLY A 130 0.85 -5.95 -0.76
C GLY A 130 1.82 -6.76 -1.62
N LEU A 131 2.57 -6.06 -2.47
CA LEU A 131 3.43 -6.67 -3.48
C LEU A 131 4.90 -6.43 -3.12
N GLY A 132 5.60 -7.51 -2.77
CA GLY A 132 7.02 -7.50 -2.43
C GLY A 132 7.90 -7.86 -3.63
N SER A 133 8.49 -9.04 -3.59
CA SER A 133 9.51 -9.51 -4.55
C SER A 133 9.06 -9.62 -6.00
N ASP A 134 7.76 -9.60 -6.27
CA ASP A 134 7.22 -9.58 -7.65
C ASP A 134 7.20 -8.18 -8.25
N LEU A 135 7.18 -7.13 -7.42
CA LEU A 135 7.31 -5.75 -7.85
C LEU A 135 8.78 -5.28 -7.81
N TYR A 136 9.45 -5.53 -6.68
CA TYR A 136 10.82 -5.08 -6.46
C TYR A 136 11.72 -6.13 -5.78
N ARG A 137 12.92 -6.31 -6.33
CA ARG A 137 14.03 -7.05 -5.73
C ARG A 137 15.25 -6.16 -5.60
N ALA A 138 15.97 -6.29 -4.49
CA ALA A 138 17.20 -5.55 -4.27
C ALA A 138 18.19 -5.81 -5.42
N GLY A 139 18.64 -4.73 -6.06
CA GLY A 139 19.58 -4.77 -7.19
C GLY A 139 18.93 -4.78 -8.57
N GLN A 140 17.60 -4.79 -8.69
CA GLN A 140 16.95 -4.64 -10.00
C GLN A 140 17.05 -3.21 -10.53
N SER A 141 16.95 -3.06 -11.85
CA SER A 141 16.99 -1.75 -12.50
C SER A 141 15.70 -0.95 -12.28
N VAL A 142 15.77 0.36 -12.52
CA VAL A 142 14.61 1.25 -12.43
C VAL A 142 13.58 0.87 -13.49
N GLU A 143 14.05 0.59 -14.71
CA GLU A 143 13.22 0.19 -15.85
C GLU A 143 12.47 -1.12 -15.56
N ARG A 144 13.11 -2.05 -14.85
CA ARG A 144 12.44 -3.28 -14.42
C ARG A 144 11.33 -2.99 -13.42
N THR A 145 11.55 -2.07 -12.49
CA THR A 145 10.54 -1.66 -11.51
C THR A 145 9.33 -1.02 -12.22
N ALA A 146 9.58 -0.09 -13.14
CA ALA A 146 8.55 0.54 -13.95
C ALA A 146 7.78 -0.48 -14.80
N GLN A 147 8.48 -1.43 -15.44
CA GLN A 147 7.86 -2.49 -16.22
C GLN A 147 6.93 -3.37 -15.37
N GLN A 148 7.36 -3.78 -14.17
CA GLN A 148 6.55 -4.61 -13.26
C GLN A 148 5.34 -3.84 -12.74
N ALA A 149 5.51 -2.58 -12.34
CA ALA A 149 4.41 -1.71 -11.93
C ALA A 149 3.37 -1.55 -13.05
N ALA A 150 3.82 -1.20 -14.26
CA ALA A 150 2.91 -1.02 -15.40
C ALA A 150 2.23 -2.33 -15.83
N ALA A 151 2.92 -3.48 -15.73
CA ALA A 151 2.33 -4.78 -16.01
C ALA A 151 1.24 -5.15 -15.01
N LEU A 152 1.46 -4.85 -13.73
CA LEU A 152 0.46 -5.03 -12.68
C LEU A 152 -0.77 -4.15 -12.94
N LEU A 153 -0.58 -2.85 -13.20
CA LEU A 153 -1.68 -1.92 -13.48
C LEU A 153 -2.53 -2.42 -14.65
N ARG A 154 -1.92 -2.69 -15.81
CA ARG A 154 -2.62 -3.24 -16.98
C ARG A 154 -3.39 -4.52 -16.67
N ARG A 155 -2.87 -5.35 -15.77
CA ARG A 155 -3.54 -6.60 -15.38
C ARG A 155 -4.75 -6.33 -14.49
N ILE A 156 -4.64 -5.40 -13.54
CA ILE A 156 -5.76 -4.94 -12.71
C ILE A 156 -6.84 -4.31 -13.59
N GLU A 157 -6.47 -3.40 -14.48
CA GLU A 157 -7.38 -2.75 -15.44
C GLU A 157 -8.13 -3.79 -16.29
N ARG A 158 -7.41 -4.79 -16.81
CA ARG A 158 -8.00 -5.87 -17.58
C ARG A 158 -8.96 -6.71 -16.76
N GLN A 159 -8.61 -7.03 -15.50
CA GLN A 159 -9.47 -7.81 -14.61
C GLN A 159 -10.77 -7.06 -14.30
N CYS A 160 -10.68 -5.75 -14.04
CA CYS A 160 -11.86 -4.91 -13.80
C CYS A 160 -12.76 -4.87 -15.05
N ASN A 161 -12.17 -4.67 -16.24
CA ASN A 161 -12.89 -4.69 -17.51
C ASN A 161 -13.57 -6.04 -17.80
N GLU A 162 -12.89 -7.17 -17.57
CA GLU A 162 -13.43 -8.53 -17.79
C GLU A 162 -14.60 -8.84 -16.83
N ASN A 163 -14.61 -8.22 -15.64
CA ASN A 163 -15.68 -8.34 -14.65
C ASN A 163 -16.81 -7.30 -14.82
N HIS A 164 -16.80 -6.50 -15.88
CA HIS A 164 -17.72 -5.36 -16.08
C HIS A 164 -17.74 -4.35 -14.92
N GLN A 165 -16.61 -4.19 -14.24
CA GLN A 165 -16.44 -3.21 -13.18
C GLN A 165 -15.76 -1.96 -13.72
N ASN A 166 -16.33 -0.80 -13.42
CA ASN A 166 -15.64 0.45 -13.64
C ASN A 166 -14.53 0.56 -12.61
N TYR A 167 -13.32 0.91 -13.05
CA TYR A 167 -12.24 1.28 -12.15
C TYR A 167 -11.87 2.75 -12.37
N HIS A 168 -11.62 3.44 -11.28
CA HIS A 168 -11.15 4.81 -11.24
C HIS A 168 -9.79 4.80 -10.55
N VAL A 169 -8.74 5.13 -11.30
CA VAL A 169 -7.46 5.50 -10.68
C VAL A 169 -7.61 6.95 -10.28
N SER A 170 -7.78 7.21 -8.99
CA SER A 170 -8.00 8.57 -8.48
C SER A 170 -6.93 8.93 -7.45
N PHE A 171 -6.49 10.19 -7.49
CA PHE A 171 -5.66 10.81 -6.45
C PHE A 171 -6.56 11.85 -5.80
N THR A 172 -7.41 11.43 -4.87
CA THR A 172 -8.41 12.30 -4.27
C THR A 172 -8.21 12.41 -2.76
N SER A 173 -7.21 13.23 -2.39
CA SER A 173 -7.02 13.83 -1.06
C SER A 173 -6.37 12.92 0.00
N PRO A 174 -5.82 13.51 1.08
CA PRO A 174 -4.40 13.64 1.41
C PRO A 174 -3.66 12.31 1.78
N LEU A 175 -4.00 11.19 1.13
CA LEU A 175 -3.71 9.81 1.52
C LEU A 175 -3.10 8.95 0.37
N ASP A 176 -2.40 9.56 -0.58
CA ASP A 176 -2.15 8.99 -1.92
C ASP A 176 -1.27 7.69 -1.92
N VAL A 177 -0.64 7.21 -2.99
CA VAL A 177 -0.40 5.78 -3.36
C VAL A 177 -1.42 5.53 -4.44
N PRO A 178 -1.07 4.82 -5.54
CA PRO A 178 -2.03 4.56 -6.58
C PRO A 178 -3.21 3.73 -6.02
N GLU A 179 -4.27 4.42 -5.64
CA GLU A 179 -5.56 3.85 -5.30
C GLU A 179 -6.26 3.56 -6.63
N ILE A 180 -6.45 2.27 -6.89
CA ILE A 180 -7.30 1.79 -7.98
C ILE A 180 -8.60 1.42 -7.32
N GLU A 181 -9.59 2.32 -7.38
CA GLU A 181 -10.94 2.11 -6.86
C GLU A 181 -11.78 1.42 -7.93
N THR A 182 -12.60 0.42 -7.58
CA THR A 182 -13.67 -0.06 -8.48
C THR A 182 -15.05 0.35 -7.97
N ASP A 183 -16.08 0.26 -8.80
CA ASP A 183 -17.48 0.45 -8.40
C ASP A 183 -17.98 -0.57 -7.34
N GLU A 184 -17.16 -1.55 -6.97
CA GLU A 184 -17.35 -2.45 -5.83
C GLU A 184 -16.48 -2.12 -4.60
N GLY A 185 -15.69 -1.03 -4.63
CA GLY A 185 -14.89 -0.55 -3.49
C GLY A 185 -13.54 -1.26 -3.29
N VAL A 186 -12.93 -1.81 -4.35
CA VAL A 186 -11.60 -2.45 -4.34
C VAL A 186 -10.49 -1.39 -4.28
N VAL A 187 -9.40 -1.58 -3.51
CA VAL A 187 -8.26 -0.62 -3.35
C VAL A 187 -6.91 -1.34 -3.16
N GLY A 188 -5.85 -1.05 -3.95
CA GLY A 188 -4.53 -1.70 -3.86
C GLY A 188 -3.34 -0.79 -3.45
N TRP A 189 -2.28 -1.35 -2.84
CA TRP A 189 -1.08 -0.58 -2.38
C TRP A 189 0.24 -1.30 -2.74
N GLY A 190 1.26 -0.56 -3.19
CA GLY A 190 2.61 -1.09 -3.44
C GLY A 190 3.58 -0.72 -2.31
N GLU A 191 4.35 -1.68 -1.77
CA GLU A 191 5.42 -1.41 -0.79
C GLU A 191 6.78 -1.20 -1.51
N PRO A 192 7.36 0.02 -1.55
CA PRO A 192 8.78 0.19 -1.80
C PRO A 192 9.53 0.35 -0.47
N VAL A 193 10.18 -0.72 0.00
CA VAL A 193 11.09 -0.66 1.16
C VAL A 193 12.41 -0.01 0.73
N ILE A 194 12.60 1.33 0.76
CA ILE A 194 13.96 1.87 0.54
C ILE A 194 14.29 3.19 1.26
N GLU A 195 15.18 3.07 2.25
CA GLU A 195 16.10 4.13 2.69
C GLU A 195 17.14 4.39 1.57
N GLY A 196 17.25 5.63 1.06
CA GLY A 196 18.32 6.05 0.14
C GLY A 196 18.07 6.01 -1.38
N ARG A 197 16.82 5.97 -1.88
CA ARG A 197 16.53 5.91 -3.34
C ARG A 197 15.41 6.84 -3.84
N ALA A 198 15.47 8.12 -3.49
CA ALA A 198 14.53 9.15 -3.96
C ALA A 198 14.33 9.19 -5.48
N ARG A 199 15.38 8.94 -6.29
CA ARG A 199 15.32 8.93 -7.76
C ARG A 199 14.56 7.74 -8.37
N THR A 200 14.45 6.63 -7.65
CA THR A 200 13.69 5.46 -8.15
C THR A 200 12.19 5.66 -7.93
N VAL A 201 11.82 6.31 -6.83
CA VAL A 201 10.43 6.74 -6.60
C VAL A 201 10.08 7.88 -7.55
N GLU A 202 11.02 8.78 -7.85
CA GLU A 202 10.89 9.82 -8.89
C GLU A 202 10.57 9.24 -10.25
N ALA A 203 11.33 8.23 -10.68
CA ALA A 203 11.09 7.58 -11.95
C ALA A 203 9.74 6.86 -11.99
N ALA A 204 9.32 6.21 -10.89
CA ALA A 204 8.01 5.58 -10.82
C ALA A 204 6.89 6.62 -10.94
N VAL A 205 6.99 7.76 -10.26
CA VAL A 205 6.01 8.85 -10.34
C VAL A 205 6.05 9.56 -11.69
N HIS A 206 7.22 9.74 -12.28
CA HIS A 206 7.40 10.32 -13.61
C HIS A 206 6.77 9.44 -14.71
N GLU A 207 7.03 8.13 -14.69
CA GLU A 207 6.49 7.18 -15.67
C GLU A 207 4.98 6.95 -15.51
N LEU A 208 4.45 7.07 -14.29
CA LEU A 208 3.02 6.96 -14.02
C LEU A 208 2.26 8.26 -14.32
N GLY A 209 2.95 9.39 -14.46
CA GLY A 209 2.36 10.72 -14.68
C GLY A 209 1.45 10.81 -15.91
N ASP A 210 1.80 10.12 -16.99
CA ASP A 210 1.01 10.10 -18.24
C ASP A 210 -0.30 9.30 -18.13
N TYR A 211 -0.44 8.49 -17.09
CA TYR A 211 -1.61 7.64 -16.84
C TYR A 211 -2.57 8.27 -15.81
N LEU A 212 -2.25 9.46 -15.28
CA LEU A 212 -3.10 10.20 -14.35
C LEU A 212 -4.00 11.16 -15.13
N ILE A 213 -5.28 10.84 -15.23
CA ILE A 213 -6.23 11.68 -15.96
C ILE A 213 -6.56 12.92 -15.11
N GLY A 214 -6.01 14.08 -15.49
CA GLY A 214 -6.38 15.37 -14.91
C GLY A 214 -5.26 16.41 -14.91
N GLN A 215 -5.03 17.01 -16.09
CA GLN A 215 -4.06 18.05 -16.43
C GLN A 215 -2.64 17.62 -16.82
N ASP A 216 -2.09 18.38 -17.77
CA ASP A 216 -0.81 18.20 -18.44
C ASP A 216 0.37 18.54 -17.50
N PRO A 217 1.17 17.55 -17.09
CA PRO A 217 2.29 17.74 -16.16
C PRO A 217 3.49 18.48 -16.78
N SER A 218 3.46 18.79 -18.09
CA SER A 218 4.54 19.48 -18.79
C SER A 218 4.40 21.02 -18.83
N ARG A 219 3.31 21.59 -18.32
CA ARG A 219 3.02 23.05 -18.39
C ARG A 219 3.63 23.88 -17.25
N ILE A 220 4.94 23.74 -17.02
CA ILE A 220 5.64 24.48 -15.97
C ILE A 220 5.97 25.95 -16.32
N ASN A 221 5.81 26.34 -17.59
CA ASN A 221 6.18 27.69 -18.05
C ASN A 221 5.05 28.74 -18.00
N ASP A 222 3.82 28.38 -17.64
CA ASP A 222 2.72 29.34 -17.51
C ASP A 222 2.33 29.64 -16.04
N LEU A 223 3.03 29.07 -15.06
CA LEU A 223 2.76 29.25 -13.63
C LEU A 223 3.80 30.14 -12.92
N TRP A 224 4.67 30.79 -13.69
CA TRP A 224 5.53 31.87 -13.23
C TRP A 224 5.09 33.21 -13.84
N GLN A 225 3.90 33.68 -13.42
CA GLN A 225 3.62 35.09 -13.12
C GLN A 225 2.87 35.18 -11.80
#